data_AF-A0A947SL30-F1
#
_entry.id   AF-A0A947SL30-F1
#
_cell.length_a   1.000
_cell.length_b   1.000
_cell.length_c   1.000
_cell.angle_alpha   90.00
_cell.angle_beta   90.00
_cell.angle_gamma   90.00
#
_symmetry.space_group_name_H-M   'P 1'
#
loop_
_entity.id
_entity.type
_entity.pdbx_description
1 polymer ?
#
loop_
_entity_poly.entity_id
_entity_poly.type
_entity_poly.pdbx_seq_one_letter_code
_entity_poly.pdbx_strand_id
1 'polypeptide(L)'
;MNAMPADGAVPLARWWLPVFALFTLHNLEEIVFDLPRWGRDHGFDIATTRLDQAGFAVLITVLSAMLFALAFILRCNDKLTRLYLAGFLALMALNFVWHMAGSFVTGSVQPGVMTAVPLLPACIWLAWKLVPGFRRVDG
;
A
#
# COMPACT_ATOMS: atom_id res chain seq x y z
N MET A 1 -4.13 -29.49 14.31
CA MET A 1 -5.27 -28.84 13.63
C MET A 1 -5.71 -27.69 14.50
N ASN A 2 -5.50 -26.45 14.08
CA ASN A 2 -5.93 -25.29 14.86
C ASN A 2 -7.46 -25.16 14.71
N ALA A 3 -8.18 -25.25 15.83
CA ALA A 3 -9.62 -24.99 15.85
C ALA A 3 -9.88 -23.57 15.34
N MET A 4 -10.84 -23.41 14.43
CA MET A 4 -11.27 -22.08 14.02
C MET A 4 -11.91 -21.38 15.22
N PRO A 5 -11.61 -20.09 15.47
CA PRO A 5 -12.27 -19.34 16.54
C PRO A 5 -13.79 -19.34 16.32
N ALA A 6 -14.53 -19.57 17.40
CA ALA A 6 -15.97 -19.84 17.40
C ALA A 6 -16.84 -18.63 17.03
N ASP A 7 -16.26 -17.47 16.79
CA ASP A 7 -16.94 -16.19 16.55
C ASP A 7 -17.15 -15.84 15.07
N GLY A 8 -16.76 -16.73 14.15
CA GLY A 8 -16.82 -16.43 12.71
C GLY A 8 -15.89 -15.27 12.30
N ALA A 9 -14.96 -14.86 13.18
CA ALA A 9 -13.97 -13.86 12.86
C ALA A 9 -13.02 -14.45 11.82
N VAL A 10 -13.04 -13.85 10.64
CA VAL A 10 -12.19 -14.34 9.57
C VAL A 10 -10.73 -14.01 9.87
N PRO A 11 -9.80 -14.97 9.72
CA PRO A 11 -8.41 -14.82 10.13
C PRO A 11 -7.78 -13.56 9.54
N LEU A 12 -7.10 -12.74 10.36
CA LEU A 12 -6.50 -11.48 9.89
C LEU A 12 -5.57 -11.67 8.69
N ALA A 13 -4.97 -12.86 8.57
CA ALA A 13 -4.14 -13.26 7.45
C ALA A 13 -4.83 -13.11 6.08
N ARG A 14 -6.16 -13.23 5.97
CA ARG A 14 -6.86 -13.06 4.68
C ARG A 14 -6.68 -11.67 4.09
N TRP A 15 -6.41 -10.66 4.92
CA TRP A 15 -6.32 -9.26 4.50
C TRP A 15 -4.99 -8.94 3.82
N TRP A 16 -4.00 -9.85 3.89
CA TRP A 16 -2.77 -9.72 3.11
C TRP A 16 -3.01 -9.77 1.61
N LEU A 17 -3.96 -10.57 1.13
CA LEU A 17 -4.26 -10.67 -0.30
C LEU A 17 -4.78 -9.36 -0.90
N PRO A 18 -5.84 -8.72 -0.36
CA PRO A 18 -6.26 -7.43 -0.88
C PRO A 18 -5.16 -6.38 -0.71
N VAL A 19 -4.46 -6.32 0.43
CA VAL A 19 -3.32 -5.40 0.60
C VAL A 19 -2.25 -5.56 -0.49
N PHE A 20 -1.89 -6.79 -0.80
CA PHE A 20 -0.94 -7.10 -1.87
C PHE A 20 -1.47 -6.65 -3.23
N ALA A 21 -2.75 -6.92 -3.54
CA ALA A 21 -3.37 -6.49 -4.78
C ALA A 21 -3.37 -4.95 -4.92
N LEU A 22 -3.71 -4.22 -3.86
CA LEU A 22 -3.67 -2.75 -3.85
C LEU A 22 -2.25 -2.24 -4.10
N PHE A 23 -1.25 -2.82 -3.42
CA PHE A 23 0.16 -2.49 -3.62
C PHE A 23 0.62 -2.73 -5.05
N THR A 24 0.35 -3.93 -5.58
CA THR A 24 0.76 -4.31 -6.93
C THR A 24 0.11 -3.42 -7.98
N LEU A 25 -1.20 -3.14 -7.87
CA LEU A 25 -1.89 -2.26 -8.81
C LEU A 25 -1.30 -0.84 -8.80
N HIS A 26 -1.02 -0.30 -7.61
CA HIS A 26 -0.40 1.02 -7.47
C HIS A 26 0.96 1.10 -8.14
N ASN A 27 1.88 0.18 -7.80
CA ASN A 27 3.20 0.24 -8.40
C ASN A 27 3.20 -0.12 -9.89
N LEU A 28 2.26 -0.96 -10.35
CA LEU A 28 2.11 -1.26 -11.77
C LEU A 28 1.69 0.00 -12.54
N GLU A 29 0.80 0.83 -11.99
CA GLU A 29 0.52 2.15 -12.56
C GLU A 29 1.79 2.99 -12.66
N GLU A 30 2.54 3.14 -11.57
CA GLU A 30 3.78 3.94 -11.57
C GLU A 30 4.80 3.43 -12.60
N ILE A 31 4.84 2.11 -12.84
CA ILE A 31 5.66 1.50 -13.88
C ILE A 31 5.08 1.78 -15.28
N VAL A 32 3.77 1.72 -15.48
CA VAL A 32 3.16 1.95 -16.79
C VAL A 32 3.26 3.42 -17.19
N PHE A 33 3.13 4.34 -16.23
CA PHE A 33 3.12 5.78 -16.45
C PHE A 33 4.46 6.48 -16.14
N ASP A 34 5.54 5.71 -15.95
CA ASP A 34 6.93 6.19 -15.82
C ASP A 34 7.10 7.29 -14.76
N LEU A 35 6.85 6.92 -13.49
CA LEU A 35 7.12 7.80 -12.34
C LEU A 35 8.55 8.37 -12.34
N PRO A 36 9.62 7.60 -12.64
CA PRO A 36 10.97 8.15 -12.64
C PRO A 36 11.16 9.28 -13.64
N ARG A 37 10.67 9.12 -14.88
CA ARG A 37 10.72 10.19 -15.88
C ARG A 37 9.89 11.39 -15.46
N TRP A 38 8.64 11.16 -15.02
CA TRP A 38 7.78 12.25 -14.55
C TRP A 38 8.48 13.08 -13.47
N GLY A 39 9.12 12.42 -12.51
CA GLY A 39 9.84 13.10 -11.43
C GLY A 39 11.04 13.90 -11.92
N ARG A 40 11.83 13.38 -12.87
CA ARG A 40 12.93 14.13 -13.49
C ARG A 40 12.44 15.35 -14.26
N ASP A 41 11.36 15.20 -15.04
CA ASP A 41 10.79 16.27 -15.86
C ASP A 41 10.28 17.44 -15.00
N HIS A 42 9.90 17.16 -13.73
CA HIS A 42 9.41 18.15 -12.77
C HIS A 42 10.41 18.51 -11.65
N GLY A 43 11.66 18.04 -11.72
CA GLY A 43 12.70 18.40 -10.76
C GLY A 43 12.60 17.73 -9.37
N PHE A 44 11.85 16.64 -9.23
CA PHE A 44 11.87 15.82 -8.01
C PHE A 44 13.12 14.95 -7.97
N ASP A 45 14.02 15.25 -7.04
CA ASP A 45 15.24 14.47 -6.80
C ASP A 45 15.08 13.52 -5.60
N ILE A 46 14.38 12.40 -5.82
CA ILE A 46 14.22 11.33 -4.85
C ILE A 46 14.87 10.04 -5.38
N ALA A 47 15.16 9.09 -4.50
CA ALA A 47 15.89 7.87 -4.88
C ALA A 47 15.25 7.11 -6.06
N THR A 48 13.91 7.09 -6.14
CA THR A 48 13.17 6.42 -7.22
C THR A 48 13.25 7.15 -8.56
N THR A 49 13.41 8.48 -8.57
CA THR A 49 13.49 9.28 -9.81
C THR A 49 14.88 9.28 -10.43
N ARG A 50 15.90 8.88 -9.66
CA ARG A 50 17.27 8.61 -10.14
C ARG A 50 17.42 7.28 -10.87
N LEU A 51 16.44 6.38 -10.72
CA LEU A 51 16.44 5.11 -11.44
C LEU A 51 15.94 5.32 -12.88
N ASP A 52 16.45 4.50 -13.79
CA ASP A 52 15.76 4.29 -15.06
C ASP A 52 14.52 3.41 -14.83
N GLN A 53 13.70 3.28 -15.88
CA GLN A 53 12.43 2.57 -15.75
C GLN A 53 12.62 1.08 -15.42
N ALA A 54 13.68 0.46 -15.93
CA ALA A 54 14.01 -0.92 -15.65
C ALA A 54 14.45 -1.10 -14.17
N GLY A 55 15.32 -0.24 -13.67
CA GLY A 55 15.76 -0.23 -12.28
C GLY A 55 14.60 0.01 -11.31
N PHE A 56 13.68 0.90 -11.66
CA PHE A 56 12.46 1.13 -10.90
C PHE A 56 11.57 -0.14 -10.85
N ALA A 57 11.32 -0.78 -11.99
CA ALA A 57 10.52 -2.01 -12.05
C ALA A 57 11.15 -3.16 -11.22
N VAL A 58 12.49 -3.29 -11.24
CA VAL A 58 13.21 -4.27 -10.41
C VAL A 58 13.02 -3.96 -8.92
N LEU A 59 13.18 -2.70 -8.51
CA LEU A 59 12.97 -2.28 -7.13
C LEU A 59 11.57 -2.65 -6.64
N ILE A 60 10.53 -2.30 -7.41
CA ILE A 60 9.13 -2.62 -7.08
C ILE A 60 8.90 -4.13 -6.98
N THR A 61 9.50 -4.91 -7.87
CA THR A 61 9.38 -6.38 -7.86
C THR A 61 9.98 -6.95 -6.58
N VAL A 62 11.15 -6.47 -6.17
CA VAL A 62 11.82 -6.88 -4.93
C VAL A 62 10.97 -6.50 -3.71
N LEU A 63 10.47 -5.26 -3.65
CA LEU A 63 9.60 -4.81 -2.55
C LEU A 63 8.31 -5.64 -2.45
N SER A 64 7.72 -5.99 -3.59
CA SER A 64 6.52 -6.86 -3.64
C SER A 64 6.83 -8.27 -3.12
N ALA A 65 7.96 -8.86 -3.51
CA ALA A 65 8.39 -10.17 -3.03
C ALA A 65 8.66 -10.16 -1.51
N MET A 66 9.29 -9.08 -1.01
CA MET A 66 9.52 -8.89 0.43
C MET A 66 8.21 -8.76 1.20
N LEU A 67 7.23 -8.00 0.70
CA LEU A 67 5.91 -7.87 1.31
C LEU A 67 5.19 -9.23 1.37
N PHE A 68 5.29 -10.04 0.31
CA PHE A 68 4.72 -11.39 0.29
C PHE A 68 5.41 -12.32 1.30
N ALA A 69 6.74 -12.30 1.38
CA ALA A 69 7.49 -13.07 2.36
C ALA A 69 7.13 -12.68 3.80
N LEU A 70 7.00 -11.38 4.06
CA LEU A 70 6.56 -10.85 5.35
C LEU A 70 5.14 -11.33 5.70
N ALA A 71 4.21 -11.25 4.76
CA ALA A 71 2.85 -11.76 4.92
C ALA A 71 2.85 -13.26 5.27
N PHE A 72 3.67 -14.05 4.59
CA PHE A 72 3.83 -15.48 4.86
C PHE A 72 4.33 -15.70 6.30
N ILE A 73 5.38 -15.02 6.75
CA ILE A 73 5.96 -15.20 8.09
C ILE A 73 4.95 -14.78 9.19
N LEU A 74 4.25 -13.66 8.99
CA LEU A 74 3.39 -13.08 10.02
C LEU A 74 2.00 -13.74 10.12
N ARG A 75 1.60 -14.58 9.15
CA ARG A 75 0.23 -15.14 9.05
C ARG A 75 -0.27 -15.90 10.29
N CYS A 76 0.64 -16.40 11.13
CA CYS A 76 0.31 -17.15 12.35
C CYS A 76 0.26 -16.28 13.62
N ASN A 77 0.56 -14.98 13.51
CA ASN A 77 0.58 -14.06 14.64
C ASN A 77 -0.34 -12.86 14.38
N ASP A 78 -1.52 -12.88 14.99
CA ASP A 78 -2.56 -11.86 14.80
C ASP A 78 -2.13 -10.47 15.24
N LYS A 79 -1.39 -10.36 16.35
CA LYS A 79 -0.93 -9.06 16.87
C LYS A 79 0.04 -8.42 15.89
N LEU A 80 1.01 -9.18 15.39
CA LEU A 80 1.97 -8.69 14.40
C LEU A 80 1.30 -8.44 13.05
N THR A 81 0.47 -9.36 12.56
CA THR A 81 -0.30 -9.15 11.32
C THR A 81 -1.08 -7.85 11.36
N ARG A 82 -1.80 -7.58 12.46
CA ARG A 82 -2.55 -6.33 12.62
C ARG A 82 -1.65 -5.10 12.60
N LEU A 83 -0.53 -5.13 13.34
CA LEU A 83 0.42 -4.02 13.41
C LEU A 83 0.99 -3.68 12.02
N TYR A 84 1.44 -4.70 11.28
CA TYR A 84 2.04 -4.50 9.97
C TYR A 84 1.02 -4.11 8.90
N LEU A 85 -0.18 -4.69 8.90
CA LEU A 85 -1.25 -4.23 8.01
C LEU A 85 -1.63 -2.77 8.31
N ALA A 86 -1.73 -2.37 9.58
CA ALA A 86 -2.01 -0.98 9.94
C ALA A 86 -0.89 -0.03 9.48
N GLY A 87 0.38 -0.42 9.67
CA GLY A 87 1.54 0.33 9.18
C GLY A 87 1.54 0.46 7.65
N PHE A 88 1.22 -0.62 6.94
CA PHE A 88 1.10 -0.61 5.48
C PHE A 88 0.00 0.36 5.01
N LEU A 89 -1.17 0.32 5.64
CA LEU A 89 -2.27 1.24 5.29
C LEU A 89 -1.90 2.71 5.54
N ALA A 90 -1.19 2.99 6.63
CA ALA A 90 -0.67 4.33 6.89
C ALA A 90 0.35 4.78 5.82
N LEU A 91 1.24 3.89 5.39
CA LEU A 91 2.19 4.16 4.31
C LEU A 91 1.48 4.46 2.98
N MET A 92 0.45 3.68 2.63
CA MET A 92 -0.35 3.94 1.43
C MET A 92 -1.09 5.28 1.49
N ALA A 93 -1.59 5.67 2.66
CA ALA A 93 -2.21 6.98 2.84
C ALA A 93 -1.19 8.13 2.67
N LEU A 94 0.03 7.96 3.19
CA LEU A 94 1.11 8.93 2.96
C LEU A 94 1.51 9.01 1.47
N ASN A 95 1.60 7.87 0.78
CA ASN A 95 1.83 7.84 -0.67
C ASN A 95 0.73 8.57 -1.44
N PHE A 96 -0.53 8.40 -1.08
CA PHE A 96 -1.63 9.16 -1.67
C PHE A 96 -1.42 10.67 -1.50
N VAL A 97 -1.10 11.12 -0.27
CA VAL A 97 -0.83 12.54 0.00
C VAL A 97 0.35 13.05 -0.84
N TRP A 98 1.42 12.28 -0.95
CA TRP A 98 2.58 12.61 -1.79
C TRP A 98 2.20 12.81 -3.26
N HIS A 99 1.48 11.85 -3.85
CA HIS A 99 1.05 11.90 -5.25
C HIS A 99 0.12 13.07 -5.54
N MET A 100 -0.83 13.34 -4.65
CA MET A 100 -1.71 14.50 -4.76
C MET A 100 -0.91 15.80 -4.66
N ALA A 101 -0.04 15.92 -3.65
CA ALA A 101 0.77 17.13 -3.44
C ALA A 101 1.69 17.40 -4.64
N GLY A 102 2.39 16.38 -5.14
CA GLY A 102 3.24 16.51 -6.33
C GLY A 102 2.44 16.91 -7.56
N SER A 103 1.23 16.37 -7.74
CA SER A 103 0.35 16.78 -8.83
C SER A 103 -0.12 18.24 -8.72
N PHE A 104 -0.48 18.68 -7.52
CA PHE A 104 -0.85 20.08 -7.28
C PHE A 104 0.30 21.05 -7.50
N VAL A 105 1.51 20.70 -7.04
CA VAL A 105 2.70 21.56 -7.17
C VAL A 105 3.13 21.69 -8.63
N THR A 106 3.04 20.62 -9.41
CA THR A 106 3.51 20.58 -10.79
C THR A 106 2.46 21.02 -11.81
N GLY A 107 1.18 20.98 -11.45
CA GLY A 107 0.07 21.18 -12.39
C GLY A 107 -0.07 20.05 -13.41
N SER A 108 0.54 18.89 -13.17
CA SER A 108 0.43 17.68 -14.00
C SER A 108 0.03 16.48 -13.14
N VAL A 109 -0.54 15.43 -13.75
CA VAL A 109 -0.96 14.24 -12.99
C VAL A 109 0.26 13.37 -12.71
N GLN A 110 0.63 13.23 -11.45
CA GLN A 110 1.71 12.34 -11.02
C GLN A 110 1.29 10.87 -11.20
N PRO A 111 2.13 10.02 -11.82
CA PRO A 111 1.95 8.58 -11.82
C PRO A 111 1.80 8.06 -10.39
N GLY A 112 0.70 7.38 -10.09
CA GLY A 112 0.30 6.95 -8.76
C GLY A 112 -1.05 7.54 -8.34
N VAL A 113 -1.46 8.70 -8.89
CA VAL A 113 -2.75 9.32 -8.55
C VAL A 113 -3.93 8.49 -9.01
N MET A 114 -3.86 7.86 -10.19
CA MET A 114 -5.01 7.14 -10.76
C MET A 114 -5.42 5.96 -9.89
N THR A 115 -4.45 5.29 -9.28
CA THR A 115 -4.73 4.22 -8.33
C THR A 115 -4.93 4.76 -6.91
N ALA A 116 -4.19 5.79 -6.48
CA ALA A 116 -4.27 6.24 -5.09
C ALA A 116 -5.67 6.80 -4.70
N VAL A 117 -6.39 7.43 -5.63
CA VAL A 117 -7.77 7.93 -5.40
C VAL A 117 -8.75 6.78 -5.07
N PRO A 118 -8.93 5.73 -5.89
CA PRO A 118 -9.81 4.61 -5.56
C PRO A 118 -9.26 3.70 -4.44
N LEU A 119 -7.94 3.69 -4.21
CA LEU A 119 -7.32 2.89 -3.15
C LEU A 119 -7.53 3.49 -1.76
N LEU A 120 -7.72 4.81 -1.64
CA LEU A 120 -7.90 5.46 -0.34
C LEU A 120 -9.17 4.99 0.41
N PRO A 121 -10.37 4.91 -0.20
CA PRO A 121 -11.54 4.32 0.44
C PRO A 121 -11.32 2.88 0.91
N ALA A 122 -10.63 2.07 0.11
CA ALA A 122 -10.29 0.69 0.47
C ALA A 122 -9.35 0.65 1.68
N CYS A 123 -8.36 1.55 1.74
CA CYS A 123 -7.44 1.67 2.86
C CYS A 123 -8.15 2.11 4.15
N ILE A 124 -9.04 3.10 4.07
CA ILE A 124 -9.85 3.57 5.19
C ILE A 124 -10.76 2.44 5.70
N TRP A 125 -11.44 1.74 4.80
CA TRP A 125 -12.30 0.62 5.15
C TRP A 125 -11.52 -0.53 5.81
N LEU A 126 -10.35 -0.89 5.28
CA LEU A 126 -9.48 -1.89 5.91
C LEU A 126 -8.98 -1.42 7.27
N ALA A 127 -8.59 -0.15 7.42
CA ALA A 127 -8.14 0.41 8.69
C ALA A 127 -9.26 0.32 9.76
N TRP A 128 -10.50 0.64 9.39
CA TRP A 128 -11.67 0.52 10.26
C TRP A 128 -11.92 -0.94 10.70
N LYS A 129 -11.65 -1.92 9.82
CA LYS A 129 -11.76 -3.35 10.16
C LYS A 129 -10.62 -3.84 11.06
N LEU A 130 -9.40 -3.31 10.90
CA LEU A 130 -8.20 -3.83 11.55
C LEU A 130 -7.88 -3.14 12.89
N VAL A 131 -8.21 -1.86 13.05
CA VAL A 131 -7.89 -1.07 14.24
C VAL A 131 -9.06 -1.12 15.23
N PRO A 132 -8.92 -1.79 16.39
CA PRO A 132 -10.03 -2.00 17.31
C PRO A 132 -10.53 -0.70 17.97
N GLY A 133 -9.71 0.35 17.99
CA GLY A 133 -10.12 1.68 18.47
C GLY A 133 -11.16 2.38 17.58
N PHE A 134 -11.23 2.03 16.29
CA PHE A 134 -12.23 2.59 15.36
C PHE A 134 -13.61 1.95 15.48
N ARG A 135 -13.72 0.78 16.13
CA ARG A 135 -15.00 0.09 16.37
C ARG A 135 -15.69 0.53 17.67
N ARG A 136 -15.01 1.28 18.54
CA ARG A 136 -15.59 1.76 19.81
C ARG A 136 -16.20 3.14 19.63
N VAL A 137 -17.32 3.20 18.91
CA VAL A 137 -18.31 4.27 19.08
C VAL A 137 -19.68 3.61 19.17
N ASP A 138 -19.77 2.57 19.99
CA ASP A 138 -21.04 2.03 20.45
C ASP A 138 -21.14 2.45 21.92
N GLY A 139 -22.06 3.36 22.20
CA GLY A 139 -22.52 3.67 23.56
C GLY A 139 -23.37 2.55 24.14
#